data_AF-A0A3C0HHQ9-F1
#
_entry.id   AF-A0A3C0HHQ9-F1
#
_cell.length_a   1.000
_cell.length_b   1.000
_cell.length_c   1.000
_cell.angle_alpha   90.00
_cell.angle_beta   90.00
_cell.angle_gamma   90.00
#
_symmetry.space_group_name_H-M   'P 1'
#
loop_
_entity.id
_entity.type
_entity.pdbx_description
1 polymer ?
#
loop_
_entity_poly.entity_id
_entity_poly.type
_entity_poly.pdbx_seq_one_letter_code
_entity_poly.pdbx_strand_id
1 'polypeptide(L)'
;GVRNLEREIAGLAALPAFASSLVQAGADPRLDRELEGLQFPELPWLLGDPVGPGDAESLGRRLPSARGSAARLFAFGYDAWSVATRLEALRGGARLRGATGDLGLDAAGIVERAPGWAEYRGGVTRRASDGALRPVDAASPPLP
;
A
#
# COMPACT_ATOMS: atom_id res chain seq x y z
N GLY A 1 25.52 33.44 1.56
CA GLY A 1 24.57 32.81 2.48
C GLY A 1 23.37 32.26 1.74
N VAL A 2 22.47 33.12 1.27
CA VAL A 2 21.13 32.75 0.78
C VAL A 2 21.08 31.84 -0.46
N ARG A 3 22.01 31.99 -1.41
CA ARG A 3 22.06 31.21 -2.66
C ARG A 3 22.43 29.72 -2.50
N ASN A 4 23.02 29.34 -1.36
CA ASN A 4 23.33 27.93 -1.07
C ASN A 4 22.13 27.21 -0.45
N LEU A 5 21.31 27.93 0.32
CA LEU A 5 20.11 27.40 0.97
C LEU A 5 19.02 27.04 -0.07
N GLU A 6 18.86 27.85 -1.12
CA GLU A 6 17.92 27.55 -2.22
C GLU A 6 18.28 26.27 -2.99
N ARG A 7 19.58 25.97 -3.15
CA ARG A 7 20.02 24.71 -3.79
C ARG A 7 19.83 23.50 -2.89
N GLU A 8 20.04 23.66 -1.58
CA GLU A 8 19.80 22.60 -0.59
C GLU A 8 18.32 22.25 -0.47
N ILE A 9 17.44 23.26 -0.46
CA ILE A 9 15.97 23.08 -0.42
C ILE A 9 15.46 22.48 -1.75
N ALA A 10 15.99 22.92 -2.89
CA ALA A 10 15.67 22.31 -4.19
C ALA A 10 16.16 20.86 -4.30
N GLY A 11 17.29 20.53 -3.65
CA GLY A 11 17.80 19.16 -3.56
C GLY A 11 16.93 18.25 -2.69
N LEU A 12 16.42 18.76 -1.55
CA LEU A 12 15.49 18.05 -0.66
C LEU A 12 14.10 17.86 -1.29
N ALA A 13 13.61 18.85 -2.05
CA ALA A 13 12.35 18.76 -2.79
C ALA A 13 12.37 17.72 -3.92
N ALA A 14 13.55 17.24 -4.32
CA ALA A 14 13.72 16.19 -5.34
C ALA A 14 13.95 14.79 -4.75
N LEU A 15 13.97 14.64 -3.42
CA LEU A 15 14.16 13.35 -2.79
C LEU A 15 12.83 12.60 -2.66
N PRO A 16 12.77 11.32 -3.05
CA PRO A 16 11.59 10.51 -2.82
C PRO A 16 11.29 10.41 -1.31
N ALA A 17 10.05 10.71 -0.92
CA ALA A 17 9.58 10.67 0.46
C ALA A 17 8.62 9.50 0.68
N PHE A 18 8.73 8.85 1.85
CA PHE A 18 7.91 7.68 2.18
C PHE A 18 7.34 7.73 3.58
N ALA A 19 6.17 7.12 3.74
CA ALA A 19 5.52 6.93 5.02
C ALA A 19 4.93 5.52 5.14
N SER A 20 4.43 5.17 6.32
CA SER A 20 3.54 4.02 6.47
C SER A 20 2.10 4.40 6.09
N SER A 21 1.22 3.40 5.95
CA SER A 21 -0.21 3.62 5.67
C SER A 21 -0.95 4.45 6.73
N LEU A 22 -0.32 4.68 7.90
CA LEU A 22 -0.85 5.56 8.96
C LEU A 22 -0.96 7.02 8.54
N VAL A 23 -0.32 7.43 7.44
CA VAL A 23 -0.46 8.79 6.90
C VAL A 23 -1.93 9.14 6.57
N GLN A 24 -2.78 8.14 6.32
CA GLN A 24 -4.21 8.33 6.06
C GLN A 24 -5.10 8.48 7.32
N ALA A 25 -4.53 8.71 8.51
CA ALA A 25 -5.29 8.73 9.76
C ALA A 25 -6.29 9.90 9.93
N GLY A 26 -6.30 10.88 9.02
CA GLY A 26 -7.27 11.98 9.02
C GLY A 26 -7.34 12.64 7.65
N ALA A 27 -8.52 12.58 7.01
CA ALA A 27 -8.75 13.25 5.72
C ALA A 27 -8.97 14.75 5.96
N ASP A 28 -7.88 15.53 5.97
CA ASP A 28 -7.94 16.98 5.82
C ASP A 28 -7.40 17.34 4.42
N PRO A 29 -8.27 17.71 3.47
CA PRO A 29 -7.87 18.04 2.10
C PRO A 29 -6.84 19.17 2.00
N ARG A 30 -6.69 20.02 3.04
CA ARG A 30 -5.64 21.04 3.07
C ARG A 30 -4.29 20.42 3.41
N LEU A 31 -4.24 19.52 4.38
CA LEU A 31 -3.02 18.78 4.76
C LEU A 31 -2.62 17.77 3.67
N ASP A 32 -3.59 17.16 2.99
CA ASP A 32 -3.32 16.19 1.91
C ASP A 32 -2.55 16.81 0.72
N ARG A 33 -2.65 18.13 0.50
CA ARG A 33 -1.84 18.84 -0.52
C ARG A 33 -0.39 19.01 -0.11
N GLU A 34 -0.09 19.04 1.18
CA GLU A 34 1.29 19.09 1.67
C GLU A 34 2.00 17.73 1.48
N LEU A 35 1.22 16.66 1.24
CA LEU A 35 1.72 15.31 1.03
C LEU A 35 2.01 15.01 -0.45
N GLU A 36 1.91 15.98 -1.36
CA GLU A 36 2.12 15.75 -2.80
C GLU A 36 3.44 15.00 -3.08
N GLY A 37 3.36 13.91 -3.86
CA GLY A 37 4.49 13.06 -4.21
C GLY A 37 4.92 12.07 -3.11
N LEU A 38 4.35 12.14 -1.90
CA LEU A 38 4.59 11.15 -0.85
C LEU A 38 4.06 9.79 -1.28
N GLN A 39 4.92 8.77 -1.19
CA GLN A 39 4.57 7.40 -1.51
C GLN A 39 4.48 6.54 -0.24
N PHE A 40 3.54 5.62 -0.18
CA PHE A 40 3.36 4.76 1.00
C PHE A 40 2.67 3.44 0.63
N PRO A 41 2.87 2.37 1.42
CA PRO A 41 2.20 1.10 1.16
C PRO A 41 0.70 1.22 1.40
N GLU A 42 -0.10 0.65 0.51
CA GLU A 42 -1.56 0.65 0.61
C GLU A 42 -2.16 -0.66 0.10
N LEU A 43 -3.32 -1.02 0.65
CA LEU A 43 -4.07 -2.22 0.26
C LEU A 43 -4.47 -2.11 -1.23
N PRO A 44 -4.18 -3.12 -2.07
CA PRO A 44 -4.69 -3.21 -3.43
C PRO A 44 -6.19 -2.93 -3.55
N TRP A 45 -6.97 -3.38 -2.55
CA TRP A 45 -8.40 -3.10 -2.44
C TRP A 45 -8.75 -1.61 -2.45
N LEU A 46 -7.98 -0.80 -1.71
CA LEU A 46 -8.17 0.65 -1.64
C LEU A 46 -7.60 1.39 -2.84
N LEU A 47 -6.64 0.77 -3.53
CA LEU A 47 -6.08 1.27 -4.78
C LEU A 47 -6.99 1.00 -6.00
N GLY A 48 -8.07 0.23 -5.82
CA GLY A 48 -8.98 -0.16 -6.90
C GLY A 48 -8.43 -1.26 -7.80
N ASP A 49 -7.44 -2.02 -7.33
CA ASP A 49 -6.92 -3.15 -8.10
C ASP A 49 -7.96 -4.27 -8.20
N PRO A 50 -8.11 -4.91 -9.39
CA PRO A 50 -9.03 -6.04 -9.56
C PRO A 50 -8.41 -7.34 -8.99
N VAL A 51 -8.26 -7.40 -7.67
CA VAL A 51 -7.67 -8.54 -6.94
C VAL A 51 -8.61 -9.07 -5.86
N GLY A 52 -8.37 -10.29 -5.39
CA GLY A 52 -9.20 -10.91 -4.37
C GLY A 52 -10.68 -10.99 -4.76
N PRO A 53 -11.60 -10.29 -4.08
CA PRO A 53 -13.04 -10.39 -4.35
C PRO A 53 -13.50 -9.68 -5.63
N GLY A 54 -12.59 -9.03 -6.37
CA GLY A 54 -12.87 -8.38 -7.64
C GLY A 54 -12.87 -6.86 -7.54
N ASP A 55 -13.79 -6.20 -8.24
CA ASP A 55 -13.85 -4.74 -8.32
C ASP A 55 -14.45 -4.10 -7.04
N ALA A 56 -13.67 -3.23 -6.39
CA ALA A 56 -14.04 -2.63 -5.12
C ALA A 56 -15.21 -1.67 -5.21
N GLU A 57 -15.32 -0.91 -6.30
CA GLU A 57 -16.42 0.05 -6.49
C GLU A 57 -17.75 -0.69 -6.63
N SER A 58 -17.78 -1.69 -7.52
CA SER A 58 -18.96 -2.50 -7.79
C SER A 58 -19.42 -3.26 -6.55
N LEU A 59 -18.49 -3.87 -5.80
CA LEU A 59 -18.84 -4.57 -4.57
C LEU A 59 -19.29 -3.60 -3.47
N GLY A 60 -18.64 -2.44 -3.35
CA GLY A 60 -18.99 -1.40 -2.37
C GLY A 60 -20.40 -0.82 -2.54
N ARG A 61 -20.98 -0.88 -3.76
CA ARG A 61 -22.39 -0.54 -3.99
C ARG A 61 -23.37 -1.52 -3.33
N ARG A 62 -22.97 -2.79 -3.20
CA ARG A 62 -23.82 -3.87 -2.66
C ARG A 62 -23.51 -4.19 -1.20
N LEU A 63 -22.25 -4.01 -0.79
CA LEU A 63 -21.75 -4.34 0.52
C LEU A 63 -21.06 -3.10 1.11
N PRO A 64 -21.74 -2.33 1.98
CA PRO A 64 -21.20 -1.07 2.51
C PRO A 64 -19.86 -1.23 3.24
N SER A 65 -19.60 -2.39 3.87
CA SER A 65 -18.33 -2.65 4.55
C SER A 65 -17.14 -2.77 3.60
N ALA A 66 -17.38 -3.01 2.31
CA ALA A 66 -16.34 -3.10 1.30
C ALA A 66 -15.81 -1.73 0.85
N ARG A 67 -16.32 -0.62 1.39
CA ARG A 67 -15.90 0.75 1.08
C ARG A 67 -15.80 1.63 2.34
N GLY A 68 -15.25 2.83 2.18
CA GLY A 68 -15.13 3.82 3.26
C GLY A 68 -14.25 3.32 4.41
N SER A 69 -14.55 3.77 5.64
CA SER A 69 -13.75 3.47 6.83
C SER A 69 -13.68 1.97 7.17
N ALA A 70 -14.67 1.18 6.76
CA ALA A 70 -14.72 -0.27 7.00
C ALA A 70 -13.93 -1.09 5.96
N ALA A 71 -13.53 -0.49 4.84
CA ALA A 71 -12.92 -1.21 3.70
C ALA A 71 -11.66 -1.99 4.07
N ARG A 72 -10.82 -1.43 4.95
CA ARG A 72 -9.59 -2.10 5.44
C ARG A 72 -9.92 -3.39 6.18
N LEU A 73 -10.95 -3.35 7.04
CA LEU A 73 -11.40 -4.52 7.80
C LEU A 73 -12.07 -5.55 6.89
N PHE A 74 -12.83 -5.11 5.89
CA PHE A 74 -13.38 -6.00 4.86
C PHE A 74 -12.27 -6.74 4.10
N ALA A 75 -11.28 -6.01 3.58
CA ALA A 75 -10.14 -6.60 2.87
C ALA A 75 -9.37 -7.59 3.75
N PHE A 76 -9.13 -7.22 5.02
CA PHE A 76 -8.53 -8.12 6.00
C PHE A 76 -9.36 -9.40 6.21
N GLY A 77 -10.67 -9.28 6.38
CA GLY A 77 -11.56 -10.43 6.57
C GLY A 77 -11.59 -11.38 5.36
N TYR A 78 -11.63 -10.82 4.14
CA TYR A 78 -11.55 -11.59 2.91
C TYR A 78 -10.24 -12.37 2.81
N ASP A 79 -9.12 -11.72 3.12
CA ASP A 79 -7.80 -12.36 3.08
C ASP A 79 -7.63 -13.40 4.17
N ALA A 80 -8.15 -13.17 5.39
CA ALA A 80 -8.13 -14.14 6.47
C ALA A 80 -8.85 -15.45 6.07
N TRP A 81 -10.03 -15.34 5.45
CA TRP A 81 -10.73 -16.50 4.90
C TRP A 81 -9.97 -17.16 3.74
N SER A 82 -9.39 -16.36 2.86
CA SER A 82 -8.61 -16.87 1.71
C SER A 82 -7.35 -17.62 2.15
N VAL A 83 -6.67 -17.15 3.20
CA VAL A 83 -5.52 -17.82 3.81
C VAL A 83 -5.96 -19.12 4.48
N ALA A 84 -7.02 -19.09 5.28
CA ALA A 84 -7.53 -20.28 5.96
C ALA A 84 -7.90 -21.41 4.97
N THR A 85 -8.53 -21.07 3.84
CA THR A 85 -8.95 -22.04 2.83
C THR A 85 -7.83 -22.55 1.93
N ARG A 86 -6.67 -21.86 1.90
CA ARG A 86 -5.52 -22.21 1.06
C ARG A 86 -4.24 -22.47 1.86
N LEU A 87 -4.38 -22.78 3.14
CA LEU A 87 -3.26 -22.90 4.08
C LEU A 87 -2.21 -23.92 3.62
N GLU A 88 -2.63 -25.08 3.12
CA GLU A 88 -1.68 -26.12 2.65
C GLU A 88 -0.88 -25.67 1.43
N ALA A 89 -1.52 -24.95 0.49
CA ALA A 89 -0.80 -24.39 -0.65
C ALA A 89 0.22 -23.33 -0.21
N LEU A 90 -0.18 -22.45 0.72
CA LEU A 90 0.70 -21.43 1.29
C LEU A 90 1.88 -22.05 2.05
N ARG A 91 1.66 -23.13 2.82
CA ARG A 91 2.73 -23.92 3.45
C ARG A 91 3.70 -24.53 2.45
N GLY A 92 3.21 -24.87 1.26
CA GLY A 92 4.01 -25.30 0.11
C GLY A 92 4.72 -24.17 -0.64
N GLY A 93 4.64 -22.92 -0.15
CA GLY A 93 5.29 -21.75 -0.76
C GLY A 93 4.47 -21.03 -1.83
N ALA A 94 3.19 -21.40 -2.02
CA ALA A 94 2.31 -20.64 -2.90
C ALA A 94 2.09 -19.21 -2.36
N ARG A 95 1.77 -18.28 -3.26
CA ARG A 95 1.36 -16.91 -2.90
C ARG A 95 -0.09 -16.67 -3.30
N LEU A 96 -0.78 -15.80 -2.56
CA LEU A 96 -2.15 -15.38 -2.86
C LEU A 96 -2.16 -13.90 -3.22
N ARG A 97 -2.80 -13.57 -4.34
CA ARG A 97 -3.07 -12.17 -4.71
C ARG A 97 -4.30 -11.69 -3.94
N GLY A 98 -4.08 -11.17 -2.74
CA GLY A 98 -5.10 -10.77 -1.77
C GLY A 98 -5.55 -9.32 -1.90
N ALA A 99 -6.63 -9.00 -1.19
CA ALA A 99 -7.17 -7.65 -1.10
C ALA A 99 -6.25 -6.70 -0.30
N THR A 100 -5.44 -7.24 0.61
CA THR A 100 -4.46 -6.49 1.42
C THR A 100 -3.03 -6.53 0.87
N GLY A 101 -2.78 -7.27 -0.22
CA GLY A 101 -1.47 -7.44 -0.83
C GLY A 101 -1.23 -8.85 -1.35
N ASP A 102 -0.05 -9.09 -1.91
CA ASP A 102 0.42 -10.45 -2.19
C ASP A 102 0.82 -11.13 -0.88
N LEU A 103 0.09 -12.17 -0.53
CA LEU A 103 0.24 -12.91 0.73
C LEU A 103 1.09 -14.15 0.53
N GLY A 104 1.94 -14.43 1.52
CA GLY A 104 2.69 -15.68 1.64
C GLY A 104 2.77 -16.11 3.10
N LEU A 105 3.36 -17.27 3.35
CA LEU A 105 3.77 -17.68 4.69
C LEU A 105 5.29 -17.72 4.75
N ASP A 106 5.84 -17.19 5.83
CA ASP A 106 7.24 -17.41 6.16
C ASP A 106 7.46 -18.81 6.77
N ALA A 107 8.73 -19.13 7.08
CA ALA A 107 9.10 -20.41 7.68
C ALA A 107 8.51 -20.64 9.08
N ALA A 108 8.08 -19.58 9.78
CA ALA A 108 7.44 -19.65 11.08
C ALA A 108 5.90 -19.75 10.98
N GLY A 109 5.34 -19.73 9.76
CA GLY A 109 3.90 -19.75 9.51
C GLY A 109 3.22 -18.40 9.75
N ILE A 110 3.97 -17.31 9.76
CA ILE A 110 3.45 -15.95 9.82
C ILE A 110 3.06 -15.49 8.42
N VAL A 111 1.91 -14.84 8.31
CA VAL A 111 1.45 -14.26 7.04
C VAL A 111 2.26 -13.01 6.73
N GLU A 112 3.08 -13.10 5.68
CA GLU A 112 3.76 -11.96 5.09
C GLU A 112 2.87 -11.31 4.03
N ARG A 113 2.94 -9.98 3.90
CA ARG A 113 2.19 -9.22 2.90
C ARG A 113 3.14 -8.30 2.12
N ALA A 114 2.98 -8.30 0.80
CA ALA A 114 3.51 -7.26 -0.07
C ALA A 114 2.34 -6.39 -0.58
N PRO A 115 2.08 -5.22 0.03
CA PRO A 115 1.00 -4.35 -0.40
C PRO A 115 1.32 -3.65 -1.74
N GLY A 116 0.33 -2.96 -2.30
CA GLY A 116 0.57 -2.03 -3.39
C GLY A 116 1.20 -0.73 -2.89
N TRP A 117 1.51 0.17 -3.82
CA TRP A 117 2.02 1.50 -3.50
C TRP A 117 1.01 2.57 -3.91
N ALA A 118 0.79 3.48 -2.98
CA ALA A 118 0.03 4.69 -3.16
C ALA A 118 0.96 5.90 -3.31
N GLU A 119 0.45 6.95 -3.94
CA GLU A 119 1.05 8.28 -3.99
C GLU A 119 -0.05 9.33 -3.81
N TYR A 120 0.24 10.38 -3.05
CA TYR A 120 -0.61 11.58 -3.02
C TYR A 120 -0.37 12.40 -4.29
N ARG A 121 -1.43 12.56 -5.10
CA ARG A 121 -1.42 13.38 -6.32
C ARG A 121 -2.63 14.28 -6.42
N GLY A 122 -2.42 15.59 -6.42
CA GLY A 122 -3.48 16.59 -6.41
C GLY A 122 -4.33 16.53 -5.13
N GLY A 123 -3.72 16.20 -3.99
CA GLY A 123 -4.40 16.08 -2.70
C GLY A 123 -5.33 14.87 -2.57
N VAL A 124 -5.19 13.86 -3.44
CA VAL A 124 -5.90 12.58 -3.32
C VAL A 124 -4.93 11.42 -3.44
N THR A 125 -5.18 10.35 -2.69
CA THR A 125 -4.44 9.09 -2.81
C THR A 125 -4.76 8.42 -4.13
N ARG A 126 -3.73 8.03 -4.88
CA ARG A 126 -3.85 7.22 -6.10
C ARG A 126 -2.84 6.08 -6.08
N ARG A 127 -3.06 5.06 -6.91
CA ARG A 127 -2.02 4.06 -7.21
C ARG A 127 -0.79 4.76 -7.76
N ALA A 128 0.36 4.50 -7.16
CA ALA A 128 1.62 5.04 -7.63
C ALA A 128 1.99 4.43 -9.00
N SER A 129 2.61 5.21 -9.88
CA SER A 129 3.09 4.71 -11.18
C SER A 129 4.26 3.73 -11.00
N ASP A 130 4.40 2.78 -11.94
CA ASP A 130 5.49 1.80 -11.93
C ASP A 130 6.86 2.51 -11.79
N GLY A 131 7.57 2.22 -10.69
CA GLY A 131 8.81 2.92 -10.30
C GLY A 131 8.76 3.56 -8.90
N ALA A 132 7.58 3.66 -8.28
CA ALA A 132 7.47 3.90 -6.84
C ALA A 132 8.20 2.80 -6.06
N LEU A 133 8.88 3.16 -4.96
CA LEU A 133 9.87 2.29 -4.30
C LEU A 133 9.48 0.82 -4.38
N ARG A 134 10.21 0.06 -5.18
CA ARG A 134 10.22 -1.37 -4.97
C ARG A 134 10.71 -1.56 -3.53
N PRO A 135 10.05 -2.40 -2.72
CA PRO A 135 10.68 -2.87 -1.49
C PRO A 135 12.11 -3.26 -1.88
N VAL A 136 13.11 -2.62 -1.27
CA VAL A 136 14.48 -3.10 -1.40
C VAL A 136 14.39 -4.55 -0.98
N ASP A 137 14.63 -5.47 -1.92
CA ASP A 137 14.55 -6.90 -1.63
C ASP A 137 15.29 -7.13 -0.32
N ALA A 138 14.67 -7.83 0.65
CA ALA A 138 15.27 -8.12 1.96
C ALA A 138 16.59 -8.94 1.86
N ALA A 139 17.02 -9.25 0.64
CA ALA A 139 18.28 -9.87 0.28
C ALA A 139 19.35 -8.89 -0.26
N SER A 140 19.10 -7.57 -0.32
CA SER A 140 20.14 -6.62 -0.70
C SER A 140 21.17 -6.49 0.43
N PRO A 141 22.48 -6.71 0.15
CA PRO A 141 23.51 -6.50 1.16
C PRO A 141 23.52 -5.02 1.59
N PRO A 142 23.92 -4.71 2.83
CA PRO A 142 24.04 -3.32 3.28
C PRO A 142 25.00 -2.59 2.33
N LEU A 143 24.59 -1.40 1.90
CA LEU A 143 25.44 -0.52 1.08
C LEU A 143 26.75 -0.20 1.83
N PRO A 144 27.86 -0.03 1.10
CA PRO A 144 29.19 0.20 1.69
C PRO A 144 29.27 1.48 2.51
#